data_AF-A0A0D8HFT6-F1
#
_entry.id   AF-A0A0D8HFT6-F1
#
_cell.length_a   1.000
_cell.length_b   1.000
_cell.length_c   1.000
_cell.angle_alpha   90.00
_cell.angle_beta   90.00
_cell.angle_gamma   90.00
#
_symmetry.space_group_name_H-M   'P 1'
#
loop_
_entity.id
_entity.type
_entity.pdbx_description
1 polymer ?
#
loop_
_entity_poly.entity_id
_entity_poly.type
_entity_poly.pdbx_seq_one_letter_code
_entity_poly.pdbx_strand_id
1 'polypeptide(L)'
;MSEITEDRPVVDEVQLYHEAALGSHWWGARIAIGLVMTLFGGIAFAYFYLRSLNSHGLWDPHGQTASTLMGSLILTLVLLSAILNAYGNFRLKKGSTIDWQVANITALLAGLFAAGFQIWELSRLNFFPGAFGYAGVYVAFAPVYSGVIILSMYWLETLIARSLRNARALASDGGVGLSSSMMAENFRSNLEGFSYYWAFMAIVSVVFFVLFYVL
;
A
#
# COMPACT_ATOMS: atom_id res chain seq x y z
N MET A 1 47.34 1.90 -42.42
CA MET A 1 46.77 2.39 -41.15
C MET A 1 45.31 2.00 -41.19
N SER A 2 44.98 0.80 -40.71
CA SER A 2 43.61 0.27 -40.72
C SER A 2 42.83 0.98 -39.63
N GLU A 3 41.86 1.78 -40.05
CA GLU A 3 40.87 2.39 -39.17
C GLU A 3 40.10 1.25 -38.50
N ILE A 4 40.38 1.04 -37.21
CA ILE A 4 39.56 0.17 -36.37
C ILE A 4 38.27 0.97 -36.18
N THR A 5 37.30 0.76 -37.06
CA THR A 5 35.92 1.16 -36.81
C THR A 5 35.47 0.40 -35.58
N GLU A 6 35.53 1.09 -34.44
CA GLU A 6 34.95 0.67 -33.17
C GLU A 6 33.47 0.37 -33.43
N ASP A 7 33.17 -0.91 -33.64
CA ASP A 7 31.81 -1.43 -33.83
C ASP A 7 31.09 -1.29 -32.49
N ARG A 8 30.65 -0.06 -32.21
CA ARG A 8 29.88 0.25 -31.02
C ARG A 8 28.58 -0.53 -31.15
N PRO A 9 28.22 -1.35 -30.15
CA PRO A 9 26.96 -2.08 -30.21
C PRO A 9 25.84 -1.07 -30.41
N VAL A 10 25.08 -1.21 -31.49
CA VAL A 10 23.88 -0.42 -31.73
C VAL A 10 22.93 -0.75 -30.59
N VAL A 11 22.84 0.14 -29.62
CA VAL A 11 21.95 -0.03 -28.47
C VAL A 11 20.53 0.08 -28.99
N ASP A 12 19.74 -0.97 -28.82
CA ASP A 12 18.31 -0.89 -29.03
C ASP A 12 17.71 -0.01 -27.93
N GLU A 13 17.50 1.27 -28.25
CA GLU A 13 16.98 2.26 -27.32
C GLU A 13 15.63 1.84 -26.73
N VAL A 14 14.77 1.19 -27.53
CA VAL A 14 13.43 0.77 -27.08
C VAL A 14 13.55 -0.30 -26.00
N GLN A 15 14.42 -1.27 -26.21
CA GLN A 15 14.67 -2.31 -25.22
C GLN A 15 15.34 -1.74 -23.96
N LEU A 16 16.31 -0.82 -24.10
CA LEU A 16 16.94 -0.15 -22.97
C LEU A 16 15.92 0.60 -22.11
N TYR A 17 15.02 1.38 -22.72
CA TYR A 17 13.99 2.12 -21.99
C TYR A 17 12.98 1.19 -21.31
N HIS A 18 12.65 0.06 -21.94
CA HIS A 18 11.78 -0.95 -21.34
C HIS A 18 12.40 -1.58 -20.09
N GLU A 19 13.66 -2.02 -20.18
CA GLU A 19 14.39 -2.59 -19.04
C GLU A 19 14.56 -1.57 -17.90
N ALA A 20 14.86 -0.31 -18.25
CA ALA A 20 14.93 0.78 -17.28
C ALA A 20 13.59 1.01 -16.57
N ALA A 21 12.46 0.95 -17.29
CA ALA A 21 11.13 1.08 -16.72
C ALA A 21 10.81 -0.08 -15.76
N LEU A 22 11.12 -1.32 -16.14
CA LEU A 22 10.96 -2.49 -15.27
C LEU A 22 11.78 -2.36 -13.98
N GLY A 23 13.05 -1.95 -14.11
CA GLY A 23 13.93 -1.72 -12.97
C GLY A 23 13.42 -0.60 -12.04
N SER A 24 12.92 0.49 -12.62
CA SER A 24 12.34 1.62 -11.88
C SER A 24 11.12 1.19 -11.05
N HIS A 25 10.21 0.38 -11.62
CA HIS A 25 9.07 -0.14 -10.89
C HIS A 25 9.48 -1.01 -9.69
N TRP A 26 10.46 -1.88 -9.87
CA TRP A 26 10.96 -2.78 -8.82
C TRP A 26 11.57 -2.04 -7.64
N TRP A 27 12.44 -1.06 -7.92
CA TRP A 27 13.11 -0.26 -6.90
C TRP A 27 12.18 0.78 -6.28
N GLY A 28 11.35 1.44 -7.08
CA GLY A 28 10.41 2.46 -6.63
C GLY A 28 9.47 1.93 -5.55
N ALA A 29 8.90 0.73 -5.74
CA ALA A 29 8.03 0.11 -4.75
C ALA A 29 8.75 -0.19 -3.42
N ARG A 30 10.02 -0.62 -3.45
CA ARG A 30 10.80 -0.92 -2.24
C ARG A 30 11.24 0.32 -1.50
N ILE A 31 11.60 1.37 -2.23
CA ILE A 31 11.90 2.67 -1.64
C ILE A 31 10.64 3.22 -0.96
N ALA A 32 9.46 3.07 -1.58
CA ALA A 32 8.19 3.45 -0.95
C ALA A 32 7.95 2.69 0.36
N ILE A 33 8.22 1.38 0.41
CA ILE A 33 8.17 0.59 1.65
C ILE A 33 9.12 1.18 2.70
N GLY A 34 10.38 1.48 2.35
CA GLY A 34 11.35 2.06 3.28
C GLY A 34 10.95 3.44 3.81
N LEU A 35 10.38 4.30 2.95
CA LEU A 35 9.86 5.61 3.35
C LEU A 35 8.70 5.47 4.33
N VAL A 36 7.74 4.60 4.02
CA VAL A 36 6.57 4.38 4.87
C VAL A 36 6.95 3.68 6.18
N MET A 37 7.91 2.75 6.15
CA MET A 37 8.50 2.15 7.34
C MET A 37 9.15 3.18 8.25
N THR A 38 9.88 4.15 7.69
CA THR A 38 10.51 5.22 8.49
C THR A 38 9.44 6.13 9.11
N LEU A 39 8.44 6.52 8.32
CA LEU A 39 7.32 7.35 8.77
C LEU A 39 6.58 6.72 9.95
N PHE A 40 6.14 5.47 9.80
CA PHE A 40 5.44 4.76 10.86
C PHE A 40 6.37 4.31 11.99
N GLY A 41 7.62 3.98 11.69
CA GLY A 41 8.63 3.68 12.70
C GLY A 41 8.85 4.83 13.67
N GLY A 42 8.85 6.07 13.18
CA GLY A 42 8.90 7.27 14.02
C GLY A 42 7.68 7.42 14.94
N ILE A 43 6.47 7.11 14.43
CA ILE A 43 5.24 7.13 15.23
C ILE A 43 5.25 6.02 16.30
N ALA A 44 5.68 4.81 15.94
CA ALA A 44 5.83 3.70 16.88
C ALA A 44 6.88 4.01 17.95
N PHE A 45 8.00 4.65 17.58
CA PHE A 45 8.99 5.13 18.55
C PHE A 45 8.39 6.16 19.50
N ALA A 46 7.64 7.15 18.99
CA ALA A 46 6.97 8.15 19.80
C ALA A 46 5.95 7.53 20.77
N TYR A 47 5.22 6.49 20.34
CA TYR A 47 4.32 5.70 21.19
C TYR A 47 5.07 5.15 22.40
N PHE A 48 6.14 4.38 22.18
CA PHE A 48 6.88 3.75 23.27
C PHE A 48 7.62 4.77 24.14
N TYR A 49 8.14 5.83 23.54
CA TYR A 49 8.81 6.91 24.26
C TYR A 49 7.86 7.61 25.25
N LEU A 50 6.69 8.06 24.78
CA LEU A 50 5.72 8.74 25.64
C LEU A 50 5.10 7.80 26.68
N ARG A 51 4.87 6.53 26.30
CA ARG A 51 4.42 5.50 27.25
C ARG A 51 5.45 5.20 28.33
N SER A 52 6.74 5.20 27.99
CA SER A 52 7.83 4.98 28.94
C SER A 52 8.06 6.18 29.85
N LEU A 53 7.91 7.40 29.35
CA LEU A 53 8.03 8.60 30.19
C LEU A 53 6.91 8.66 31.22
N ASN A 54 5.68 8.35 30.81
CA ASN A 54 4.47 8.37 31.64
C ASN A 54 4.46 9.52 32.67
N SER A 55 4.84 10.72 32.23
CA SER A 55 5.03 11.86 33.11
C SER A 55 3.77 12.13 33.91
N HIS A 56 3.87 12.04 35.24
CA HIS A 56 2.72 12.21 36.16
C HIS A 56 1.54 11.24 35.92
N GLY A 57 1.78 10.06 35.32
CA GLY A 57 0.70 9.11 35.04
C GLY A 57 -0.20 9.52 33.87
N LEU A 58 0.23 10.48 33.05
CA LEU A 58 -0.57 11.08 31.96
C LEU A 58 -0.45 10.30 30.63
N TRP A 59 -0.11 9.01 30.65
CA TRP A 59 -0.19 8.19 29.44
C TRP A 59 -1.64 8.00 28.99
N ASP A 60 -2.50 7.54 29.90
CA ASP A 60 -3.95 7.41 29.73
C ASP A 60 -4.66 7.54 31.10
N PRO A 61 -4.83 8.77 31.61
CA PRO A 61 -5.33 9.00 32.97
C PRO A 61 -6.82 8.66 33.16
N HIS A 62 -7.59 8.51 32.08
CA HIS A 62 -9.04 8.34 32.14
C HIS A 62 -9.54 7.06 31.44
N GLY A 63 -8.65 6.18 30.98
CA GLY A 63 -9.03 5.01 30.18
C GLY A 63 -9.69 5.40 28.85
N GLN A 64 -9.35 6.59 28.32
CA GLN A 64 -9.98 7.14 27.14
C GLN A 64 -9.22 6.69 25.90
N THR A 65 -9.66 5.58 25.32
CA THR A 65 -9.09 5.04 24.09
C THR A 65 -10.01 5.25 22.89
N ALA A 66 -9.45 5.11 21.69
CA ALA A 66 -10.25 4.99 20.48
C ALA A 66 -11.16 3.73 20.56
N SER A 67 -12.20 3.68 19.73
CA SER A 67 -13.18 2.59 19.80
C SER A 67 -12.57 1.31 19.24
N THR A 68 -12.39 0.30 20.09
CA THR A 68 -11.85 -1.01 19.68
C THR A 68 -12.67 -1.65 18.57
N LEU A 69 -14.00 -1.46 18.58
CA LEU A 69 -14.87 -1.95 17.53
C LEU A 69 -14.50 -1.33 16.17
N MET A 70 -14.30 0.00 16.12
CA MET A 70 -13.91 0.67 14.88
C MET A 70 -12.49 0.31 14.44
N GLY A 71 -11.53 0.28 15.37
CA GLY A 71 -10.18 -0.20 15.08
C GLY A 71 -10.16 -1.61 14.48
N SER A 72 -10.96 -2.53 15.04
CA SER A 72 -11.05 -3.92 14.56
C SER A 72 -11.71 -4.03 13.18
N LEU A 73 -12.71 -3.19 12.91
CA LEU A 73 -13.38 -3.11 11.62
C LEU A 73 -12.42 -2.61 10.54
N ILE A 74 -11.70 -1.52 10.82
CA ILE A 74 -10.70 -0.94 9.91
C ILE A 74 -9.59 -1.97 9.62
N LEU A 75 -9.04 -2.61 10.66
CA LEU A 75 -8.05 -3.67 10.50
C LEU A 75 -8.57 -4.79 9.59
N THR A 76 -9.77 -5.30 9.87
CA THR A 76 -10.37 -6.41 9.11
C THR A 76 -10.53 -6.04 7.64
N LEU A 77 -11.00 -4.82 7.34
CA LEU A 77 -11.15 -4.35 5.96
C LEU A 77 -9.80 -4.23 5.23
N VAL A 78 -8.76 -3.74 5.89
CA VAL A 78 -7.42 -3.65 5.30
C VAL A 78 -6.83 -5.05 5.06
N LEU A 79 -6.97 -5.97 6.01
CA LEU A 79 -6.51 -7.35 5.85
C LEU A 79 -7.26 -8.07 4.71
N LEU A 80 -8.59 -7.93 4.66
CA LEU A 80 -9.40 -8.48 3.56
C LEU A 80 -8.99 -7.88 2.22
N SER A 81 -8.75 -6.57 2.15
CA SER A 81 -8.26 -5.90 0.95
C SER A 81 -6.92 -6.48 0.49
N ALA A 82 -5.97 -6.66 1.40
CA ALA A 82 -4.65 -7.22 1.09
C ALA A 82 -4.73 -8.69 0.64
N ILE A 83 -5.56 -9.50 1.29
CA ILE A 83 -5.79 -10.90 0.92
C ILE A 83 -6.43 -10.99 -0.47
N LEU A 84 -7.44 -10.16 -0.75
CA LEU A 84 -8.10 -10.10 -2.05
C LEU A 84 -7.15 -9.67 -3.17
N ASN A 85 -6.29 -8.68 -2.92
CA ASN A 85 -5.24 -8.29 -3.87
C ASN A 85 -4.28 -9.45 -4.16
N ALA A 86 -3.76 -10.11 -3.11
CA ALA A 86 -2.87 -11.26 -3.26
C ALA A 86 -3.54 -12.43 -4.01
N TYR A 87 -4.80 -12.73 -3.69
CA TYR A 87 -5.60 -13.73 -4.38
C TYR A 87 -5.83 -13.37 -5.85
N GLY A 88 -6.17 -12.11 -6.13
CA GLY A 88 -6.31 -11.59 -7.48
C GLY A 88 -5.04 -11.81 -8.28
N ASN A 89 -3.88 -11.46 -7.74
CA ASN A 89 -2.58 -11.63 -8.41
C ASN A 89 -2.26 -13.09 -8.71
N PHE A 90 -2.59 -13.99 -7.79
CA PHE A 90 -2.47 -15.42 -8.04
C PHE A 90 -3.36 -15.89 -9.20
N ARG A 91 -4.59 -15.38 -9.28
CA ARG A 91 -5.51 -15.65 -10.40
C ARG A 91 -5.03 -15.07 -11.72
N LEU A 92 -4.43 -13.87 -11.68
CA LEU A 92 -3.85 -13.23 -12.85
C LEU A 92 -2.70 -14.06 -13.44
N LYS A 93 -1.82 -14.58 -12.59
CA LYS A 93 -0.73 -15.49 -13.00
C LYS A 93 -1.23 -16.79 -13.64
N LYS A 94 -2.50 -17.16 -13.39
CA LYS A 94 -3.19 -18.30 -14.03
C LYS A 94 -3.96 -17.91 -15.30
N GLY A 95 -3.86 -16.65 -15.75
CA GLY A 95 -4.53 -16.13 -16.95
C GLY A 95 -5.95 -15.59 -16.72
N SER A 96 -6.49 -15.66 -15.49
CA SER A 96 -7.85 -15.16 -15.21
C SER A 96 -7.83 -13.65 -14.91
N THR A 97 -7.93 -12.85 -15.98
CA THR A 97 -7.92 -11.39 -15.89
C THR A 97 -9.18 -10.83 -15.22
N ILE A 98 -10.36 -11.42 -15.49
CA ILE A 98 -11.63 -10.95 -14.92
C ILE A 98 -11.65 -11.19 -13.40
N ASP A 99 -11.22 -12.36 -12.94
CA ASP A 99 -11.14 -12.65 -11.50
C ASP A 99 -10.19 -11.68 -10.78
N TRP A 100 -9.06 -11.35 -11.41
CA TRP A 100 -8.14 -10.34 -10.89
C TRP A 100 -8.80 -8.96 -10.81
N GLN A 101 -9.55 -8.54 -11.84
CA GLN A 101 -10.24 -7.24 -11.84
C GLN A 101 -11.29 -7.17 -10.74
N VAL A 102 -12.15 -8.18 -10.63
CA VAL A 102 -13.19 -8.22 -9.60
C VAL A 102 -12.57 -8.21 -8.20
N ALA A 103 -11.57 -9.07 -7.96
CA ALA A 103 -10.89 -9.13 -6.66
C ALA A 103 -10.25 -7.79 -6.29
N ASN A 104 -9.59 -7.11 -7.23
CA ASN A 104 -8.94 -5.83 -6.97
C ASN A 104 -9.91 -4.65 -6.86
N ILE A 105 -11.05 -4.67 -7.57
CA ILE A 105 -12.13 -3.68 -7.36
C ILE A 105 -12.71 -3.86 -5.94
N THR A 106 -12.96 -5.09 -5.51
CA THR A 106 -13.41 -5.35 -4.14
C THR A 106 -12.37 -4.94 -3.10
N ALA A 107 -11.08 -5.22 -3.35
CA ALA A 107 -9.98 -4.79 -2.48
C ALA A 107 -9.89 -3.26 -2.40
N LEU A 108 -10.05 -2.57 -3.53
CA LEU A 108 -10.07 -1.11 -3.62
C LEU A 108 -11.18 -0.52 -2.75
N LEU A 109 -12.42 -1.02 -2.91
CA LEU A 109 -13.56 -0.56 -2.14
C LEU A 109 -13.36 -0.82 -0.64
N ALA A 110 -12.87 -2.00 -0.26
CA ALA A 110 -12.58 -2.33 1.14
C ALA A 110 -11.54 -1.37 1.77
N GLY A 111 -10.47 -1.05 1.05
CA GLY A 111 -9.47 -0.09 1.52
C GLY A 111 -10.01 1.34 1.61
N LEU A 112 -10.84 1.78 0.66
CA LEU A 112 -11.51 3.08 0.73
C LEU A 112 -12.49 3.17 1.90
N PHE A 113 -13.27 2.12 2.17
CA PHE A 113 -14.14 2.05 3.35
C PHE A 113 -13.33 2.09 4.65
N ALA A 114 -12.19 1.39 4.71
CA ALA A 114 -11.30 1.45 5.87
C ALA A 114 -10.81 2.89 6.14
N ALA A 115 -10.34 3.61 5.11
CA ALA A 115 -9.95 5.01 5.24
C ALA A 115 -11.14 5.90 5.64
N GLY A 116 -12.31 5.69 5.04
CA GLY A 116 -13.54 6.42 5.36
C GLY A 116 -13.95 6.24 6.83
N PHE A 117 -13.90 5.01 7.35
CA PHE A 117 -14.17 4.74 8.76
C PHE A 117 -13.12 5.36 9.69
N GLN A 118 -11.84 5.36 9.32
CA GLN A 118 -10.79 6.02 10.10
C GLN A 118 -11.00 7.55 10.18
N ILE A 119 -11.36 8.18 9.06
CA ILE A 119 -11.68 9.62 9.01
C ILE A 119 -12.95 9.92 9.80
N TRP A 120 -13.96 9.06 9.70
CA TRP A 120 -15.19 9.21 10.48
C TRP A 120 -14.93 9.06 11.98
N GLU A 121 -14.10 8.11 12.39
CA GLU A 121 -13.70 7.92 13.79
C GLU A 121 -12.97 9.15 14.34
N LEU A 122 -12.05 9.74 13.56
CA LEU A 122 -11.36 10.99 13.92
C LEU A 122 -12.32 12.15 14.25
N SER A 123 -13.53 12.17 13.66
CA SER A 123 -14.56 13.18 13.94
C SER A 123 -15.35 12.94 15.24
N ARG A 124 -15.20 11.76 15.85
CA ARG A 124 -15.97 11.30 17.02
C ARG A 124 -15.09 10.87 18.20
N LEU A 125 -13.84 11.31 18.22
CA LEU A 125 -12.96 11.04 19.35
C LEU A 125 -13.46 11.77 20.60
N ASN A 126 -13.42 11.07 21.73
CA ASN A 126 -13.81 11.63 23.03
C ASN A 126 -12.67 12.42 23.70
N PHE A 127 -11.51 12.55 23.03
CA PHE A 127 -10.33 13.23 23.54
C PHE A 127 -9.77 14.21 22.50
N PHE A 128 -9.11 15.26 23.00
CA PHE A 128 -8.46 16.27 22.17
C PHE A 128 -7.00 15.89 21.86
N PRO A 129 -6.45 16.36 20.72
CA PRO A 129 -5.04 16.19 20.41
C PRO A 129 -4.16 16.77 21.52
N GLY A 130 -3.23 15.97 22.06
CA GLY A 130 -2.29 16.41 23.08
C GLY A 130 -2.80 16.46 24.52
N ALA A 131 -4.04 16.01 24.78
CA ALA A 131 -4.57 15.94 26.16
C ALA A 131 -3.76 14.98 27.06
N PHE A 132 -3.23 13.91 26.49
CA PHE A 132 -2.38 12.91 27.15
C PHE A 132 -1.53 12.17 26.10
N GLY A 133 -0.55 11.39 26.56
CA GLY A 133 0.45 10.75 25.69
C GLY A 133 -0.17 9.91 24.57
N TYR A 134 -1.13 9.04 24.90
CA TYR A 134 -1.85 8.22 23.92
C TYR A 134 -2.57 9.07 22.85
N ALA A 135 -3.35 10.06 23.27
CA ALA A 135 -4.15 10.89 22.37
C ALA A 135 -3.28 11.63 21.35
N GLY A 136 -2.12 12.15 21.78
CA GLY A 136 -1.18 12.81 20.89
C GLY A 136 -0.66 11.89 19.78
N VAL A 137 -0.25 10.67 20.13
CA VAL A 137 0.30 9.71 19.16
C VAL A 137 -0.80 9.15 18.25
N TYR A 138 -2.00 8.90 18.78
CA TYR A 138 -3.14 8.43 17.98
C TYR A 138 -3.54 9.45 16.92
N VAL A 139 -3.66 10.73 17.29
CA VAL A 139 -4.02 11.81 16.36
C VAL A 139 -2.89 12.10 15.36
N ALA A 140 -1.63 11.83 15.68
CA ALA A 140 -0.55 11.87 14.70
C ALA A 140 -0.63 10.70 13.71
N PHE A 141 -0.97 9.50 14.20
CA PHE A 141 -1.07 8.29 13.40
C PHE A 141 -2.25 8.29 12.42
N ALA A 142 -3.46 8.46 12.92
CA ALA A 142 -4.68 8.15 12.17
C ALA A 142 -4.85 8.96 10.86
N PRO A 143 -4.57 10.29 10.81
CA PRO A 143 -4.63 11.06 9.57
C PRO A 143 -3.56 10.63 8.57
N VAL A 144 -2.33 10.40 9.04
CA VAL A 144 -1.22 9.95 8.19
C VAL A 144 -1.55 8.58 7.59
N TYR A 145 -2.02 7.65 8.43
CA TYR A 145 -2.42 6.32 8.01
C TYR A 145 -3.58 6.35 6.99
N SER A 146 -4.60 7.18 7.24
CA SER A 146 -5.70 7.39 6.29
C SER A 146 -5.21 7.92 4.94
N GLY A 147 -4.31 8.91 4.95
CA GLY A 147 -3.73 9.47 3.74
C GLY A 147 -2.92 8.43 2.95
N VAL A 148 -2.13 7.62 3.65
CA VAL A 148 -1.36 6.53 3.02
C VAL A 148 -2.29 5.48 2.41
N ILE A 149 -3.37 5.07 3.07
CA ILE A 149 -4.37 4.16 2.49
C ILE A 149 -4.99 4.77 1.23
N ILE A 150 -5.42 6.03 1.27
CA ILE A 150 -6.05 6.69 0.12
C ILE A 150 -5.09 6.73 -1.08
N LEU A 151 -3.82 7.10 -0.87
CA LEU A 151 -2.80 7.09 -1.92
C LEU A 151 -2.54 5.68 -2.45
N SER A 152 -2.57 4.67 -1.59
CA SER A 152 -2.46 3.26 -1.98
C SER A 152 -3.64 2.83 -2.86
N MET A 153 -4.85 3.21 -2.48
CA MET A 153 -6.06 2.91 -3.24
C MET A 153 -6.08 3.62 -4.58
N TYR A 154 -5.60 4.86 -4.65
CA TYR A 154 -5.39 5.56 -5.91
C TYR A 154 -4.41 4.81 -6.82
N TRP A 155 -3.28 4.31 -6.28
CA TRP A 155 -2.36 3.48 -7.06
C TRP A 155 -3.06 2.22 -7.60
N LEU A 156 -3.81 1.49 -6.76
CA LEU A 156 -4.57 0.32 -7.19
C LEU A 156 -5.61 0.65 -8.28
N GLU A 157 -6.33 1.76 -8.15
CA GLU A 157 -7.27 2.26 -9.14
C GLU A 157 -6.59 2.46 -10.50
N THR A 158 -5.40 3.09 -10.53
CA THR A 158 -4.67 3.29 -11.79
C THR A 158 -4.26 1.97 -12.45
N LEU A 159 -3.94 0.93 -11.67
CA LEU A 159 -3.66 -0.41 -12.18
C LEU A 159 -4.91 -1.05 -12.78
N ILE A 160 -6.05 -0.97 -12.09
CA ILE A 160 -7.34 -1.48 -12.58
C ILE A 160 -7.72 -0.75 -13.88
N ALA A 161 -7.68 0.59 -13.90
CA ALA A 161 -7.99 1.40 -15.06
C ALA A 161 -7.08 1.07 -16.26
N ARG A 162 -5.78 0.87 -16.00
CA ARG A 162 -4.82 0.44 -17.04
C ARG A 162 -5.16 -0.94 -17.59
N SER A 163 -5.55 -1.88 -16.74
CA SER A 163 -5.95 -3.22 -17.19
C SER A 163 -7.18 -3.17 -18.09
N LEU A 164 -8.18 -2.35 -17.75
CA LEU A 164 -9.44 -2.22 -18.48
C LEU A 164 -9.21 -1.59 -19.85
N ARG A 165 -8.38 -0.53 -19.89
CA ARG A 165 -8.02 0.16 -21.14
C ARG A 165 -7.28 -0.77 -22.11
N ASN A 166 -6.40 -1.63 -21.58
CA ASN A 166 -5.54 -2.50 -22.39
C ASN A 166 -6.15 -3.88 -22.64
N ALA A 167 -7.32 -4.18 -22.07
CA ALA A 167 -7.93 -5.51 -22.14
C ALA A 167 -8.13 -5.99 -23.58
N ARG A 168 -8.61 -5.13 -24.47
CA ARG A 168 -8.85 -5.48 -25.89
C ARG A 168 -7.56 -5.69 -26.66
N ALA A 169 -6.56 -4.83 -26.44
CA ALA A 169 -5.29 -4.88 -27.15
C ALA A 169 -4.48 -6.14 -26.81
N LEU A 170 -4.66 -6.68 -25.61
CA LEU A 170 -3.92 -7.85 -25.13
C LEU A 170 -4.74 -9.14 -25.17
N ALA A 171 -6.00 -9.09 -25.65
CA ALA A 171 -6.90 -10.24 -25.62
C ALA A 171 -6.39 -11.42 -26.45
N SER A 172 -5.79 -11.15 -27.63
CA SER A 172 -5.21 -12.18 -28.50
C SER A 172 -3.98 -12.87 -27.90
N ASP A 173 -3.28 -12.17 -27.00
CA ASP A 173 -1.96 -12.56 -26.52
C ASP A 173 -1.99 -13.12 -25.09
N GLY A 174 -3.16 -13.60 -24.64
CA GLY A 174 -3.33 -14.17 -23.28
C GLY A 174 -3.60 -13.14 -22.18
N GLY A 175 -3.91 -11.89 -22.54
CA GLY A 175 -4.32 -10.82 -21.62
C GLY A 175 -3.16 -10.17 -20.86
N VAL A 176 -3.51 -9.26 -19.94
CA VAL A 176 -2.53 -8.50 -19.12
C VAL A 176 -1.68 -9.38 -18.20
N GLY A 177 -2.09 -10.64 -17.95
CA GLY A 177 -1.40 -11.57 -17.06
C GLY A 177 -0.35 -12.44 -17.73
N LEU A 178 -0.52 -12.80 -19.01
CA LEU A 178 0.32 -13.80 -19.70
C LEU A 178 0.99 -13.27 -20.97
N SER A 179 0.55 -12.13 -21.51
CA SER A 179 1.16 -11.54 -22.71
C SER A 179 2.63 -11.20 -22.49
N SER A 180 3.45 -11.50 -23.50
CA SER A 180 4.87 -11.14 -23.60
C SER A 180 5.10 -9.75 -24.19
N SER A 181 4.03 -8.98 -24.41
CA SER A 181 4.18 -7.59 -24.84
C SER A 181 4.85 -6.74 -23.75
N MET A 182 5.69 -5.79 -24.17
CA MET A 182 6.34 -4.83 -23.26
C MET A 182 5.33 -4.11 -22.35
N MET A 183 4.13 -3.84 -22.86
CA MET A 183 3.06 -3.20 -22.09
C MET A 183 2.53 -4.09 -20.96
N ALA A 184 2.36 -5.40 -21.21
CA ALA A 184 1.93 -6.35 -20.20
C ALA A 184 3.02 -6.61 -19.15
N GLU A 185 4.28 -6.65 -19.55
CA GLU A 185 5.42 -6.77 -18.63
C GLU A 185 5.53 -5.58 -17.67
N ASN A 186 5.46 -4.35 -18.19
CA ASN A 186 5.47 -3.14 -17.36
C ASN A 186 4.29 -3.10 -16.38
N PHE A 187 3.10 -3.53 -16.83
CA PHE A 187 1.94 -3.66 -15.96
C PHE A 187 2.18 -4.67 -14.83
N ARG A 188 2.69 -5.86 -15.13
CA ARG A 188 2.97 -6.91 -14.14
C ARG A 188 4.04 -6.48 -13.12
N SER A 189 5.09 -5.82 -13.57
CA SER A 189 6.14 -5.28 -12.68
C SER A 189 5.58 -4.25 -11.69
N ASN A 190 4.78 -3.29 -12.19
CA ASN A 190 4.12 -2.29 -11.34
C ASN A 190 3.12 -2.92 -10.37
N LEU A 191 2.31 -3.88 -10.83
CA LEU A 191 1.37 -4.62 -10.00
C LEU A 191 2.08 -5.40 -8.89
N GLU A 192 3.17 -6.09 -9.20
CA GLU A 192 3.95 -6.82 -8.20
C GLU A 192 4.53 -5.87 -7.14
N GLY A 193 5.05 -4.71 -7.56
CA GLY A 193 5.49 -3.65 -6.66
C GLY A 193 4.40 -3.18 -5.70
N PHE A 194 3.21 -2.86 -6.23
CA PHE A 194 2.05 -2.50 -5.40
C PHE A 194 1.68 -3.62 -4.41
N SER A 195 1.74 -4.88 -4.84
CA SER A 195 1.32 -6.02 -4.03
C SER A 195 2.21 -6.24 -2.82
N TYR A 196 3.54 -6.10 -2.98
CA TYR A 196 4.47 -6.13 -1.86
C TYR A 196 4.24 -4.95 -0.91
N TYR A 197 4.04 -3.76 -1.46
CA TYR A 197 3.77 -2.56 -0.68
C TYR A 197 2.46 -2.68 0.12
N TRP A 198 1.39 -3.19 -0.48
CA TRP A 198 0.09 -3.33 0.18
C TRP A 198 0.10 -4.45 1.24
N ALA A 199 0.81 -5.54 0.99
CA ALA A 199 1.07 -6.56 2.02
C ALA A 199 1.84 -5.98 3.22
N PHE A 200 2.84 -5.11 2.96
CA PHE A 200 3.54 -4.39 4.02
C PHE A 200 2.59 -3.47 4.80
N MET A 201 1.70 -2.73 4.13
CA MET A 201 0.69 -1.91 4.80
C MET A 201 -0.25 -2.74 5.69
N ALA A 202 -0.62 -3.96 5.29
CA ALA A 202 -1.38 -4.87 6.14
C ALA A 202 -0.62 -5.23 7.44
N ILE A 203 0.69 -5.46 7.35
CA ILE A 203 1.54 -5.70 8.55
C ILE A 203 1.58 -4.46 9.45
N VAL A 204 1.79 -3.27 8.88
CA VAL A 204 1.75 -2.00 9.63
C VAL A 204 0.41 -1.87 10.37
N SER A 205 -0.69 -2.21 9.70
CA SER A 205 -2.04 -2.16 10.28
C SER A 205 -2.19 -3.07 11.50
N VAL A 206 -1.68 -4.29 11.43
CA VAL A 206 -1.67 -5.23 12.57
C VAL A 206 -0.83 -4.68 13.73
N VAL A 207 0.37 -4.18 13.44
CA VAL A 207 1.26 -3.62 14.47
C VAL A 207 0.57 -2.46 15.19
N PHE A 208 0.05 -1.48 14.46
CA PHE A 208 -0.60 -0.33 15.10
C PHE A 208 -1.93 -0.67 15.76
N PHE A 209 -2.65 -1.68 15.28
CA PHE A 209 -3.81 -2.19 15.99
C PHE A 209 -3.39 -2.73 17.37
N VAL A 210 -2.33 -3.53 17.45
CA VAL A 210 -1.80 -4.03 18.71
C VAL A 210 -1.35 -2.87 19.62
N LEU A 211 -0.62 -1.90 19.08
CA LEU A 211 -0.16 -0.75 19.87
C LEU A 211 -1.32 0.07 20.46
N PHE A 212 -2.36 0.37 19.70
CA PHE A 212 -3.40 1.30 20.16
C PHE A 212 -4.59 0.66 20.85
N TYR A 213 -4.85 -0.63 20.63
CA TYR A 213 -6.07 -1.28 21.10
C TYR A 213 -5.83 -2.50 21.99
N VAL A 214 -4.60 -3.03 22.03
CA VAL A 214 -4.27 -4.23 22.82
C VAL A 214 -3.33 -3.90 23.98
N LEU A 215 -2.30 -3.10 23.72
CA LEU A 215 -1.30 -2.71 24.73
C LEU A 215 -1.74 -1.48 25.49
#